data_AF-D1B2Z2-F1
#
_entry.id   AF-D1B2Z2-F1
#
_cell.length_a   1.000
_cell.length_b   1.000
_cell.length_c   1.000
_cell.angle_alpha   90.00
_cell.angle_beta   90.00
_cell.angle_gamma   90.00
#
_symmetry.space_group_name_H-M   'P 1'
#
loop_
_entity.id
_entity.type
_entity.pdbx_description
1 polymer ?
#
loop_
_entity_poly.entity_id
_entity_poly.type
_entity_poly.pdbx_seq_one_letter_code
_entity_poly.pdbx_strand_id
1 'polypeptide(L)'
;MADITRRNFVKLGALSAGMVALGENTLSASALEQKGVKYDQEYDVVVIGSGFAGLAATITAAEKGLKVCVIEKMGRFGGNSIINGGLFAVVNSPKQKAEGVQDSIELYLKDMLKAGLNMNHTDNLKVIAARSADALKLTEKCGAKYYEKLSHLGGHSIPRTYLTSTASGAGIVQPMLSYAEKLSNVILKNRTKFDDFIADDSGRIVGVVIREDYKFDMKALDDNAENKTGDIKYIKARKGVILASGGFCRDTFLRSMQDPSIPLECDTTNQPGATGEVIMKALELGAVPVQMSWIQWGPWASPDEKGFGTASNFNINATFRYGITVDTKTGKRFMNELADRRVRSLAMFDVIGKDQNYPINICDQAAVDKIIPDLTAKALASGVVKKFNTLDELAAAYKIPVAELKKTVEAYNGYVTAKKDTEFGKPVQGVEGVQVSKPPFYGTRGVPKLHYTMGGLKINDKAQVICTKTKKPIPGLFAAGGVNGGIHGASRLGSCSIPDCLVFGIVAGENI
;
A
#
# COMPACT_ATOMS: atom_id res chain seq x y z
N MET A 1 7.38 -16.12 31.03
CA MET A 1 7.63 -17.37 30.29
C MET A 1 6.40 -18.23 30.50
N ALA A 2 5.65 -18.48 29.43
CA ALA A 2 4.54 -19.43 29.42
C ALA A 2 4.74 -20.31 28.19
N ASP A 3 4.94 -21.60 28.43
CA ASP A 3 5.27 -22.61 27.44
C ASP A 3 4.15 -22.76 26.40
N ILE A 4 4.42 -22.36 25.17
CA ILE A 4 3.62 -22.75 24.01
C ILE A 4 4.05 -24.18 23.65
N THR A 5 3.39 -25.17 24.25
CA THR A 5 3.61 -26.57 23.89
C THR A 5 2.94 -26.89 22.54
N ARG A 6 3.60 -27.73 21.75
CA ARG A 6 3.18 -28.26 20.43
C ARG A 6 1.73 -28.76 20.35
N ARG A 7 1.05 -28.98 21.47
CA ARG A 7 -0.36 -29.41 21.56
C ARG A 7 -1.37 -28.36 21.07
N ASN A 8 -1.08 -27.07 21.14
CA ASN A 8 -2.03 -26.05 20.65
C ASN A 8 -2.03 -25.90 19.13
N PHE A 9 -0.97 -26.31 18.44
CA PHE A 9 -0.92 -26.32 16.97
C PHE A 9 -1.83 -27.43 16.38
N VAL A 10 -1.98 -28.54 17.11
CA VAL A 10 -2.83 -29.67 16.68
C VAL A 10 -4.33 -29.38 16.85
N LYS A 11 -4.72 -28.48 17.77
CA LYS A 11 -6.14 -28.11 17.94
C LYS A 11 -6.72 -27.26 16.80
N LEU A 12 -5.89 -26.51 16.05
CA LEU A 12 -6.35 -25.90 14.78
C LEU A 12 -6.43 -26.92 13.64
N GLY A 13 -5.71 -28.04 13.73
CA GLY A 13 -5.71 -29.11 12.73
C GLY A 13 -6.77 -30.21 12.93
N ALA A 14 -7.53 -30.19 14.03
CA ALA A 14 -8.40 -31.31 14.44
C ALA A 14 -9.91 -30.99 14.49
N LEU A 15 -10.34 -29.82 14.00
CA LEU A 15 -11.77 -29.49 13.82
C LEU A 15 -12.32 -29.86 12.42
N SER A 16 -11.55 -30.57 11.61
CA SER A 16 -11.91 -30.99 10.25
C SER A 16 -11.92 -32.50 10.02
N ALA A 17 -11.97 -33.32 11.08
CA ALA A 17 -12.09 -34.78 10.97
C ALA A 17 -13.46 -35.24 11.49
N GLY A 18 -14.49 -35.15 10.64
CA GLY A 18 -15.83 -35.58 11.06
C GLY A 18 -16.97 -35.39 10.06
N MET A 19 -16.75 -35.59 8.76
CA MET A 19 -17.77 -36.05 7.80
C MET A 19 -17.12 -36.31 6.44
N VAL A 20 -16.58 -37.51 6.27
CA VAL A 20 -16.28 -38.07 4.95
C VAL A 20 -17.48 -38.92 4.58
N ALA A 21 -18.30 -38.44 3.64
CA ALA A 21 -18.89 -39.24 2.57
C ALA A 21 -19.84 -38.35 1.73
N LEU A 22 -19.34 -37.98 0.54
CA LEU A 22 -20.03 -37.87 -0.76
C LEU A 22 -19.57 -36.63 -1.52
N GLY A 23 -18.56 -36.85 -2.38
CA GLY A 23 -18.10 -35.86 -3.34
C GLY A 23 -16.60 -35.90 -3.61
N GLU A 24 -16.04 -37.08 -3.94
CA GLU A 24 -14.87 -37.06 -4.82
C GLU A 24 -15.29 -36.36 -6.12
N ASN A 25 -14.74 -35.18 -6.38
CA ASN A 25 -14.52 -34.69 -7.73
C ASN A 25 -13.49 -33.54 -7.72
N THR A 26 -12.27 -33.92 -8.08
CA THR A 26 -11.22 -33.11 -8.73
C THR A 26 -10.80 -31.83 -8.01
N LEU A 27 -9.77 -31.95 -7.17
CA LEU A 27 -8.72 -30.95 -7.06
C LEU A 27 -8.03 -30.79 -8.43
N SER A 28 -8.66 -30.05 -9.36
CA SER A 28 -7.96 -29.59 -10.54
C SER A 28 -7.32 -28.24 -10.20
N ALA A 29 -6.00 -28.25 -10.02
CA ALA A 29 -5.18 -27.04 -9.92
C ALA A 29 -5.03 -26.39 -11.31
N SER A 30 -6.14 -25.92 -11.89
CA SER A 30 -6.21 -25.27 -13.19
C SER A 30 -7.45 -24.39 -13.29
N ALA A 31 -7.44 -23.41 -14.20
CA ALA A 31 -8.65 -22.70 -14.62
C ALA A 31 -9.76 -23.69 -15.02
N LEU A 32 -11.01 -23.23 -14.96
CA LEU A 32 -12.13 -23.95 -15.57
C LEU A 32 -11.95 -24.00 -17.09
N GLU A 33 -12.17 -25.17 -17.68
CA GLU A 33 -12.15 -25.32 -19.13
C GLU A 33 -13.35 -24.60 -19.75
N GLN A 34 -13.11 -23.83 -20.83
CA GLN A 34 -14.14 -23.07 -21.53
C GLN A 34 -15.24 -23.97 -22.10
N LYS A 35 -14.92 -25.22 -22.45
CA LYS A 35 -15.83 -26.13 -23.13
C LYS A 35 -17.09 -26.37 -22.29
N GLY A 36 -18.24 -25.99 -22.83
CA GLY A 36 -19.54 -26.15 -22.15
C GLY A 36 -19.93 -24.99 -21.23
N VAL A 37 -19.09 -23.96 -21.07
CA VAL A 37 -19.45 -22.76 -20.30
C VAL A 37 -20.48 -21.93 -21.06
N LYS A 38 -21.64 -21.70 -20.43
CA LYS A 38 -22.64 -20.73 -20.89
C LYS A 38 -22.38 -19.38 -20.22
N TYR A 39 -21.95 -18.40 -21.01
CA TYR A 39 -21.66 -17.06 -20.51
C TYR A 39 -22.94 -16.23 -20.30
N ASP A 40 -23.03 -15.56 -19.16
CA ASP A 40 -24.11 -14.61 -18.85
C ASP A 40 -23.87 -13.25 -19.50
N GLN A 41 -22.59 -12.85 -19.61
CA GLN A 41 -22.19 -11.52 -20.07
C GLN A 41 -20.90 -11.60 -20.90
N GLU A 42 -20.72 -10.67 -21.83
CA GLU A 42 -19.54 -10.60 -22.69
C GLU A 42 -18.99 -9.16 -22.82
N TYR A 43 -17.67 -9.04 -22.63
CA TYR A 43 -16.88 -7.83 -22.71
C TYR A 43 -15.58 -8.09 -23.47
N ASP A 44 -14.89 -7.02 -23.91
CA ASP A 44 -13.54 -7.16 -24.46
C ASP A 44 -12.55 -7.42 -23.34
N VAL A 45 -12.62 -6.65 -22.26
CA VAL A 45 -11.69 -6.72 -21.13
C VAL A 45 -12.47 -6.79 -19.83
N VAL A 46 -12.02 -7.66 -18.92
CA VAL A 46 -12.46 -7.67 -17.53
C VAL A 46 -11.31 -7.21 -16.63
N VAL A 47 -11.56 -6.19 -15.82
CA VAL A 47 -10.61 -5.64 -14.85
C VAL A 47 -11.07 -6.01 -13.44
N ILE A 48 -10.21 -6.68 -12.68
CA ILE A 48 -10.51 -7.14 -11.32
C ILE A 48 -9.91 -6.17 -10.31
N GLY A 49 -10.74 -5.33 -9.72
CA GLY A 49 -10.35 -4.32 -8.72
C GLY A 49 -10.44 -2.90 -9.27
N SER A 50 -10.88 -1.99 -8.41
CA SER A 50 -11.21 -0.59 -8.77
C SER A 50 -10.25 0.45 -8.17
N GLY A 51 -9.04 0.04 -7.80
CA GLY A 51 -7.99 0.94 -7.33
C GLY A 51 -7.32 1.74 -8.46
N PHE A 52 -6.21 2.42 -8.17
CA PHE A 52 -5.44 3.19 -9.15
C PHE A 52 -5.11 2.38 -10.41
N ALA A 53 -4.62 1.15 -10.22
CA ALA A 53 -4.24 0.27 -11.33
C ALA A 53 -5.44 -0.13 -12.20
N GLY A 54 -6.55 -0.48 -11.56
CA GLY A 54 -7.78 -0.87 -12.25
C GLY A 54 -8.35 0.28 -13.06
N LEU A 55 -8.51 1.46 -12.44
CA LEU A 55 -9.06 2.63 -13.13
C LEU A 55 -8.16 3.12 -14.25
N ALA A 56 -6.83 3.10 -14.07
CA ALA A 56 -5.89 3.43 -15.14
C ALA A 56 -6.04 2.46 -16.32
N ALA A 57 -6.05 1.15 -16.06
CA ALA A 57 -6.25 0.14 -17.10
C ALA A 57 -7.60 0.28 -17.82
N THR A 58 -8.67 0.52 -17.06
CA THR A 58 -10.03 0.72 -17.60
C THR A 58 -10.08 1.91 -18.53
N ILE A 59 -9.60 3.08 -18.11
CA ILE A 59 -9.65 4.29 -18.92
C ILE A 59 -8.79 4.12 -20.17
N THR A 60 -7.57 3.61 -20.03
CA THR A 60 -6.68 3.40 -21.16
C THR A 60 -7.26 2.40 -22.19
N ALA A 61 -7.83 1.28 -21.74
CA ALA A 61 -8.44 0.30 -22.64
C ALA A 61 -9.74 0.84 -23.29
N ALA A 62 -10.58 1.53 -22.52
CA ALA A 62 -11.83 2.09 -23.02
C ALA A 62 -11.59 3.21 -24.05
N GLU A 63 -10.57 4.06 -23.85
CA GLU A 63 -10.22 5.10 -24.84
C GLU A 63 -9.66 4.52 -26.15
N LYS A 64 -9.22 3.27 -26.15
CA LYS A 64 -8.89 2.50 -27.37
C LYS A 64 -10.13 1.84 -28.00
N GLY A 65 -11.33 2.12 -27.51
CA GLY A 65 -12.60 1.62 -28.04
C GLY A 65 -13.02 0.24 -27.52
N LEU A 66 -12.30 -0.34 -26.54
CA LEU A 66 -12.65 -1.65 -25.97
C LEU A 66 -13.84 -1.54 -25.00
N LYS A 67 -14.73 -2.53 -24.99
CA LYS A 67 -15.80 -2.64 -23.99
C LYS A 67 -15.24 -3.24 -22.70
N VAL A 68 -15.18 -2.47 -21.63
CA VAL A 68 -14.51 -2.86 -20.38
C VAL A 68 -15.52 -3.08 -19.25
N CYS A 69 -15.41 -4.19 -18.54
CA CYS A 69 -16.12 -4.42 -17.29
C CYS A 69 -15.13 -4.38 -16.12
N VAL A 70 -15.40 -3.55 -15.12
CA VAL A 70 -14.66 -3.51 -13.86
C VAL A 70 -15.48 -4.17 -12.78
N ILE A 71 -14.89 -5.12 -12.06
CA ILE A 71 -15.52 -5.78 -10.92
C ILE A 71 -14.79 -5.40 -9.62
N GLU A 72 -15.56 -5.11 -8.57
CA GLU A 72 -15.10 -4.76 -7.23
C GLU A 72 -15.89 -5.56 -6.21
N LYS A 73 -15.22 -6.38 -5.40
CA LYS A 73 -15.91 -7.22 -4.41
C LYS A 73 -16.52 -6.42 -3.28
N MET A 74 -15.92 -5.27 -2.95
CA MET A 74 -16.39 -4.42 -1.86
C MET A 74 -17.64 -3.65 -2.26
N GLY A 75 -18.39 -3.16 -1.27
CA GLY A 75 -19.55 -2.29 -1.51
C GLY A 75 -19.20 -0.91 -2.05
N ARG A 76 -17.92 -0.53 -2.08
CA ARG A 76 -17.42 0.76 -2.55
C ARG A 76 -16.16 0.56 -3.39
N PHE A 77 -16.00 1.42 -4.39
CA PHE A 77 -14.82 1.42 -5.25
C PHE A 77 -13.59 2.05 -4.57
N GLY A 78 -12.41 1.70 -5.06
CA GLY A 78 -11.14 2.36 -4.76
C GLY A 78 -10.12 1.54 -3.94
N GLY A 79 -10.56 0.53 -3.19
CA GLY A 79 -9.67 -0.32 -2.38
C GLY A 79 -8.69 0.48 -1.49
N ASN A 80 -7.44 0.05 -1.37
CA ASN A 80 -6.41 0.83 -0.64
C ASN A 80 -6.03 2.14 -1.32
N SER A 81 -6.37 2.29 -2.61
CA SER A 81 -6.01 3.47 -3.39
C SER A 81 -6.79 4.70 -2.95
N ILE A 82 -8.03 4.56 -2.46
CA ILE A 82 -8.82 5.70 -2.01
C ILE A 82 -8.43 6.21 -0.61
N ILE A 83 -7.88 5.34 0.25
CA ILE A 83 -7.58 5.66 1.66
C ILE A 83 -6.11 6.01 1.94
N ASN A 84 -5.21 5.91 0.96
CA ASN A 84 -3.81 6.33 1.16
C ASN A 84 -3.68 7.86 1.24
N GLY A 85 -2.49 8.37 1.60
CA GLY A 85 -2.23 9.80 1.79
C GLY A 85 -2.12 10.67 0.53
N GLY A 86 -2.39 10.16 -0.68
CA GLY A 86 -2.39 10.97 -1.91
C GLY A 86 -1.00 11.46 -2.34
N LEU A 87 0.04 10.70 -1.98
CA LEU A 87 1.45 11.03 -2.23
C LEU A 87 1.94 10.29 -3.49
N PHE A 88 2.21 11.01 -4.57
CA PHE A 88 2.55 10.45 -5.89
C PHE A 88 3.95 10.89 -6.33
N ALA A 89 4.91 9.96 -6.36
CA ALA A 89 6.24 10.22 -6.93
C ALA A 89 6.16 10.32 -8.46
N VAL A 90 6.66 11.43 -9.01
CA VAL A 90 6.79 11.65 -10.45
C VAL A 90 8.25 12.00 -10.74
N VAL A 91 8.87 11.27 -11.65
CA VAL A 91 10.28 11.42 -12.00
C VAL A 91 10.43 12.45 -13.11
N ASN A 92 11.39 13.37 -12.95
CA ASN A 92 11.68 14.45 -13.91
C ASN A 92 10.43 15.26 -14.31
N SER A 93 9.61 15.60 -13.32
CA SER A 93 8.29 16.19 -13.51
C SER A 93 8.36 17.68 -13.90
N PRO A 94 7.27 18.23 -14.50
CA PRO A 94 7.17 19.67 -14.75
C PRO A 94 7.35 20.53 -13.48
N LYS A 95 6.84 20.07 -12.32
CA LYS A 95 7.02 20.79 -11.06
C LYS A 95 8.45 20.77 -10.55
N GLN A 96 9.16 19.65 -10.70
CA GLN A 96 10.59 19.60 -10.34
C GLN A 96 11.38 20.63 -11.14
N LYS A 97 11.11 20.73 -12.45
CA LYS A 97 11.72 21.76 -13.31
C LYS A 97 11.38 23.18 -12.86
N ALA A 98 10.11 23.45 -12.53
CA ALA A 98 9.66 24.76 -12.05
C ALA A 98 10.28 25.16 -10.70
N GLU A 99 10.50 24.18 -9.80
CA GLU A 99 11.13 24.38 -8.50
C GLU A 99 12.68 24.32 -8.56
N GLY A 100 13.28 24.14 -9.74
CA GLY A 100 14.74 24.00 -9.89
C GLY A 100 15.32 22.71 -9.30
N VAL A 101 14.48 21.69 -9.05
CA VAL A 101 14.90 20.39 -8.53
C VAL A 101 15.37 19.51 -9.68
N GLN A 102 16.65 19.10 -9.63
CA GLN A 102 17.24 18.18 -10.60
C GLN A 102 16.97 16.72 -10.18
N ASP A 103 16.23 15.99 -11.01
CA ASP A 103 15.96 14.56 -10.83
C ASP A 103 16.30 13.78 -12.10
N SER A 104 16.51 12.48 -11.95
CA SER A 104 16.80 11.58 -13.07
C SER A 104 16.25 10.19 -12.82
N ILE A 105 16.10 9.41 -13.90
CA ILE A 105 15.71 8.00 -13.78
C ILE A 105 16.77 7.24 -12.97
N GLU A 106 18.05 7.53 -13.19
CA GLU A 106 19.17 6.91 -12.47
C GLU A 106 19.10 7.19 -10.97
N LEU A 107 18.79 8.44 -10.58
CA LEU A 107 18.65 8.82 -9.17
C LEU A 107 17.44 8.15 -8.52
N TYR A 108 16.30 8.11 -9.23
CA TYR A 108 15.12 7.39 -8.77
C TYR A 108 15.40 5.90 -8.57
N LEU A 109 16.07 5.25 -9.53
CA LEU A 109 16.45 3.84 -9.42
C LEU A 109 17.41 3.60 -8.26
N LYS A 110 18.38 4.48 -8.05
CA LYS A 110 19.31 4.41 -6.91
C LYS A 110 18.57 4.48 -5.57
N ASP A 111 17.61 5.39 -5.43
CA ASP A 111 16.77 5.50 -4.23
C ASP A 111 15.96 4.21 -4.01
N MET A 112 15.32 3.70 -5.07
CA MET A 112 14.51 2.47 -5.02
C MET A 112 15.34 1.23 -4.69
N LEU A 113 16.52 1.08 -5.30
CA LEU A 113 17.44 -0.04 -5.06
C LEU A 113 18.01 -0.03 -3.64
N LYS A 114 18.35 1.16 -3.12
CA LYS A 114 18.79 1.31 -1.73
C LYS A 114 17.71 0.83 -0.76
N ALA A 115 16.48 1.29 -0.93
CA ALA A 115 15.37 0.89 -0.07
C ALA A 115 15.00 -0.60 -0.23
N GLY A 116 14.96 -1.07 -1.48
CA GLY A 116 14.64 -2.45 -1.81
C GLY A 116 15.77 -3.45 -1.60
N LEU A 117 16.90 -3.04 -1.00
CA LEU A 117 18.10 -3.85 -0.75
C LEU A 117 18.62 -4.55 -2.02
N ASN A 118 18.57 -3.87 -3.16
CA ASN A 118 18.90 -4.38 -4.50
C ASN A 118 18.10 -5.62 -4.93
N MET A 119 16.98 -5.93 -4.26
CA MET A 119 16.10 -7.04 -4.64
C MET A 119 15.09 -6.63 -5.71
N ASN A 120 15.09 -5.37 -6.15
CA ASN A 120 14.13 -4.88 -7.13
C ASN A 120 14.39 -5.50 -8.51
N HIS A 121 13.32 -5.83 -9.22
CA HIS A 121 13.36 -6.15 -10.65
C HIS A 121 13.42 -4.84 -11.44
N THR A 122 14.63 -4.49 -11.89
CA THR A 122 14.92 -3.16 -12.44
C THR A 122 14.19 -2.84 -13.73
N ASP A 123 13.82 -3.83 -14.54
CA ASP A 123 13.16 -3.60 -15.83
C ASP A 123 11.80 -2.92 -15.63
N ASN A 124 11.02 -3.42 -14.66
CA ASN A 124 9.72 -2.84 -14.32
C ASN A 124 9.88 -1.46 -13.65
N LEU A 125 10.94 -1.28 -12.84
CA LEU A 125 11.23 0.03 -12.26
C LEU A 125 11.59 1.09 -13.32
N LYS A 126 12.31 0.70 -14.38
CA LYS A 126 12.64 1.60 -15.50
C LYS A 126 11.36 2.04 -16.22
N VAL A 127 10.42 1.13 -16.46
CA VAL A 127 9.11 1.46 -17.05
C VAL A 127 8.36 2.46 -16.17
N ILE A 128 8.31 2.24 -14.85
CA ILE A 128 7.68 3.16 -13.90
C ILE A 128 8.33 4.55 -13.95
N ALA A 129 9.65 4.61 -13.87
CA ALA A 129 10.38 5.87 -13.86
C ALA A 129 10.14 6.66 -15.16
N ALA A 130 10.25 5.99 -16.31
CA ALA A 130 10.07 6.59 -17.63
C ALA A 130 8.64 7.10 -17.87
N ARG A 131 7.63 6.44 -17.28
CA ARG A 131 6.20 6.73 -17.55
C ARG A 131 5.45 7.40 -16.41
N SER A 132 6.10 7.69 -15.30
CA SER A 132 5.46 8.35 -14.15
C SER A 132 4.81 9.69 -14.51
N ALA A 133 5.36 10.43 -15.49
CA ALA A 133 4.76 11.66 -16.02
C ALA A 133 3.49 11.41 -16.86
N ASP A 134 3.40 10.28 -17.57
CA ASP A 134 2.18 9.89 -18.30
C ASP A 134 1.06 9.55 -17.33
N ALA A 135 1.39 8.84 -16.25
CA ALA A 135 0.46 8.59 -15.16
C ALA A 135 -0.04 9.89 -14.51
N LEU A 136 0.84 10.88 -14.29
CA LEU A 136 0.42 12.20 -13.81
C LEU A 136 -0.59 12.86 -14.77
N LYS A 137 -0.26 12.92 -16.07
CA LYS A 137 -1.15 13.49 -17.09
C LYS A 137 -2.51 12.81 -17.12
N LEU A 138 -2.57 11.49 -16.99
CA LEU A 138 -3.83 10.76 -16.93
C LEU A 138 -4.67 11.20 -15.72
N THR A 139 -4.06 11.30 -14.54
CA THR A 139 -4.79 11.75 -13.34
C THR A 139 -5.30 13.19 -13.48
N GLU A 140 -4.51 14.09 -14.05
CA GLU A 140 -4.90 15.49 -14.28
C GLU A 140 -6.01 15.59 -15.32
N LYS A 141 -5.94 14.80 -16.41
CA LYS A 141 -7.01 14.68 -17.41
C LYS A 141 -8.34 14.25 -16.79
N CYS A 142 -8.31 13.34 -15.82
CA CYS A 142 -9.51 12.92 -15.10
C CYS A 142 -10.01 13.94 -14.07
N GLY A 143 -9.21 14.98 -13.76
CA GLY A 143 -9.59 16.06 -12.85
C GLY A 143 -8.93 16.00 -11.47
N ALA A 144 -7.89 15.19 -11.27
CA ALA A 144 -7.10 15.20 -10.03
C ALA A 144 -6.40 16.55 -9.85
N LYS A 145 -6.36 17.02 -8.60
CA LYS A 145 -5.73 18.30 -8.22
C LYS A 145 -4.64 18.05 -7.18
N TYR A 146 -3.57 18.82 -7.29
CA TYR A 146 -2.37 18.68 -6.48
C TYR A 146 -1.94 20.02 -5.88
N TYR A 147 -1.39 20.01 -4.66
CA TYR A 147 -0.76 21.18 -4.06
C TYR A 147 0.41 21.70 -4.90
N GLU A 148 0.69 23.00 -4.82
CA GLU A 148 1.72 23.65 -5.63
C GLU A 148 3.12 23.10 -5.33
N LYS A 149 3.51 23.04 -4.05
CA LYS A 149 4.85 22.63 -3.62
C LYS A 149 5.02 21.11 -3.57
N LEU A 150 6.18 20.62 -4.02
CA LEU A 150 6.58 19.23 -3.86
C LEU A 150 6.87 18.84 -2.40
N SER A 151 6.54 17.58 -2.07
CA SER A 151 6.89 16.96 -0.80
C SER A 151 8.18 16.15 -0.88
N HIS A 152 8.95 16.15 0.21
CA HIS A 152 10.14 15.30 0.41
C HIS A 152 9.80 14.21 1.44
N LEU A 153 9.71 12.97 0.97
CA LEU A 153 9.45 11.82 1.84
C LEU A 153 10.74 11.05 2.16
N GLY A 154 10.70 10.28 3.24
CA GLY A 154 11.84 9.47 3.68
C GLY A 154 12.31 8.48 2.62
N GLY A 155 13.63 8.36 2.50
CA GLY A 155 14.32 7.49 1.54
C GLY A 155 14.52 8.07 0.13
N HIS A 156 13.90 9.20 -0.21
CA HIS A 156 14.20 9.91 -1.46
C HIS A 156 15.41 10.83 -1.30
N SER A 157 16.29 10.87 -2.30
CA SER A 157 17.41 11.80 -2.34
C SER A 157 16.98 13.26 -2.55
N ILE A 158 15.89 13.48 -3.29
CA ILE A 158 15.35 14.81 -3.62
C ILE A 158 13.81 14.85 -3.52
N PRO A 159 13.18 16.04 -3.45
CA PRO A 159 11.73 16.19 -3.54
C PRO A 159 11.19 15.78 -4.92
N ARG A 160 10.24 14.85 -4.95
CA ARG A 160 9.60 14.38 -6.20
C ARG A 160 8.13 13.98 -6.04
N THR A 161 7.56 14.27 -4.86
CA THR A 161 6.25 13.77 -4.49
C THR A 161 5.20 14.88 -4.65
N TYR A 162 4.23 14.63 -5.53
CA TYR A 162 3.00 15.39 -5.61
C TYR A 162 2.09 14.98 -4.45
N LEU A 163 1.44 15.95 -3.82
CA LEU A 163 0.41 15.71 -2.81
C LEU A 163 -0.94 16.15 -3.38
N THR A 164 -1.94 15.26 -3.36
CA THR A 164 -3.29 15.62 -3.77
C THR A 164 -3.84 16.73 -2.88
N SER A 165 -4.69 17.60 -3.44
CA SER A 165 -5.28 18.72 -2.69
C SER A 165 -6.17 18.28 -1.51
N THR A 166 -6.57 17.01 -1.48
CA THR A 166 -7.33 16.39 -0.39
C THR A 166 -6.46 15.66 0.63
N ALA A 167 -5.13 15.66 0.45
CA ALA A 167 -4.17 14.86 1.21
C ALA A 167 -4.59 13.38 1.34
N SER A 168 -5.19 12.87 0.27
CA SER A 168 -5.79 11.55 0.21
C SER A 168 -5.77 11.01 -1.22
N GLY A 169 -5.63 9.69 -1.36
CA GLY A 169 -5.74 9.00 -2.63
C GLY A 169 -7.14 9.15 -3.27
N ALA A 170 -8.16 9.51 -2.49
CA ALA A 170 -9.47 9.92 -2.99
C ALA A 170 -9.39 11.09 -3.99
N GLY A 171 -8.39 11.98 -3.85
CA GLY A 171 -8.14 13.07 -4.81
C GLY A 171 -7.71 12.61 -6.20
N ILE A 172 -7.39 11.33 -6.38
CA ILE A 172 -7.12 10.69 -7.68
C ILE A 172 -8.23 9.69 -8.03
N VAL A 173 -8.62 8.81 -7.09
CA VAL A 173 -9.62 7.76 -7.35
C VAL A 173 -10.96 8.35 -7.78
N GLN A 174 -11.48 9.36 -7.06
CA GLN A 174 -12.80 9.90 -7.34
C GLN A 174 -12.88 10.57 -8.73
N PRO A 175 -11.94 11.45 -9.12
CA PRO A 175 -11.92 11.99 -10.48
C PRO A 175 -11.80 10.92 -11.57
N MET A 176 -10.93 9.92 -11.39
CA MET A 176 -10.78 8.82 -12.35
C MET A 176 -12.05 7.95 -12.45
N LEU A 177 -12.71 7.67 -11.33
CA LEU A 177 -13.97 6.95 -11.29
C LEU A 177 -15.06 7.70 -12.06
N SER A 178 -15.24 9.00 -11.75
CA SER A 178 -16.21 9.86 -12.45
C SER A 178 -15.89 10.05 -13.93
N TYR A 179 -14.61 9.96 -14.32
CA TYR A 179 -14.21 9.95 -15.73
C TYR A 179 -14.62 8.65 -16.40
N ALA A 180 -14.33 7.50 -15.77
CA ALA A 180 -14.67 6.18 -16.28
C ALA A 180 -16.19 5.98 -16.40
N GLU A 181 -16.99 6.48 -15.45
CA GLU A 181 -18.46 6.44 -15.47
C GLU A 181 -19.08 7.15 -16.70
N LYS A 182 -18.37 8.13 -17.27
CA LYS A 182 -18.85 8.87 -18.45
C LYS A 182 -18.53 8.18 -19.77
N LEU A 183 -17.67 7.16 -19.76
CA LEU A 183 -17.31 6.40 -20.96
C LEU A 183 -18.41 5.37 -21.24
N SER A 184 -19.09 5.50 -22.38
CA SER A 184 -20.25 4.65 -22.74
C SER A 184 -19.90 3.16 -22.90
N ASN A 185 -18.63 2.84 -23.08
CA ASN A 185 -18.09 1.49 -23.20
C ASN A 185 -17.51 0.92 -21.89
N VAL A 186 -17.73 1.57 -20.75
CA VAL A 186 -17.31 1.09 -19.42
C VAL A 186 -18.52 0.68 -18.58
N ILE A 187 -18.44 -0.50 -17.97
CA ILE A 187 -19.39 -0.97 -16.95
C ILE A 187 -18.64 -1.17 -15.64
N LEU A 188 -19.13 -0.54 -14.57
CA LEU A 188 -18.58 -0.67 -13.22
C LEU A 188 -19.54 -1.48 -12.34
N LYS A 189 -19.04 -2.53 -11.69
CA LYS A 189 -19.82 -3.39 -10.80
C LYS A 189 -19.14 -3.51 -9.44
N ASN A 190 -19.73 -2.90 -8.41
CA ASN A 190 -19.35 -3.19 -7.03
C ASN A 190 -20.12 -4.43 -6.53
N ARG A 191 -19.80 -4.91 -5.31
CA ARG A 191 -20.39 -6.14 -4.75
C ARG A 191 -20.28 -7.33 -5.72
N THR A 192 -19.22 -7.35 -6.52
CA THR A 192 -18.97 -8.37 -7.54
C THR A 192 -17.60 -8.98 -7.29
N LYS A 193 -17.60 -10.17 -6.69
CA LYS A 193 -16.37 -10.87 -6.31
C LYS A 193 -15.89 -11.77 -7.44
N PHE A 194 -14.59 -11.78 -7.70
CA PHE A 194 -13.93 -12.78 -8.53
C PHE A 194 -13.77 -14.11 -7.75
N ASP A 195 -14.10 -15.23 -8.39
CA ASP A 195 -13.89 -16.57 -7.83
C ASP A 195 -12.90 -17.41 -8.63
N ASP A 196 -13.00 -17.45 -9.97
CA ASP A 196 -12.10 -18.29 -10.78
C ASP A 196 -11.88 -17.78 -12.22
N PHE A 197 -10.84 -18.31 -12.86
CA PHE A 197 -10.54 -18.07 -14.28
C PHE A 197 -11.17 -19.13 -15.17
N ILE A 198 -11.45 -18.74 -16.41
CA ILE A 198 -11.89 -19.64 -17.48
C ILE A 198 -10.83 -19.60 -18.58
N ALA A 199 -10.30 -20.77 -18.96
CA ALA A 199 -9.29 -20.92 -19.98
C ALA A 199 -9.79 -21.74 -21.16
N ASP A 200 -9.32 -21.42 -22.38
CA ASP A 200 -9.54 -22.26 -23.55
C ASP A 200 -8.53 -23.42 -23.62
N ASP A 201 -8.70 -24.30 -24.62
CA ASP A 201 -7.86 -25.49 -24.83
C ASP A 201 -6.38 -25.15 -25.10
N SER A 202 -6.06 -23.90 -25.44
CA SER A 202 -4.68 -23.42 -25.61
C SER A 202 -4.05 -22.92 -24.31
N GLY A 203 -4.83 -22.85 -23.22
CA GLY A 203 -4.43 -22.29 -21.94
C GLY A 203 -4.55 -20.76 -21.89
N ARG A 204 -5.23 -20.13 -22.85
CA ARG A 204 -5.49 -18.68 -22.84
C ARG A 204 -6.67 -18.37 -21.93
N ILE A 205 -6.53 -17.35 -21.09
CA ILE A 205 -7.63 -16.86 -20.25
C ILE A 205 -8.64 -16.12 -21.13
N VAL A 206 -9.88 -16.61 -21.12
CA VAL A 206 -11.00 -16.16 -21.98
C VAL A 206 -12.20 -15.66 -21.16
N GLY A 207 -12.14 -15.75 -19.84
CA GLY A 207 -13.22 -15.31 -18.99
C GLY A 207 -12.94 -15.50 -17.51
N VAL A 208 -13.94 -15.16 -16.70
CA VAL A 208 -13.93 -15.28 -15.25
C VAL A 208 -15.27 -15.78 -14.73
N VAL A 209 -15.22 -16.48 -13.60
CA VAL A 209 -16.36 -16.75 -12.72
C VAL A 209 -16.40 -15.68 -11.64
N ILE A 210 -17.58 -15.11 -11.43
CA ILE A 210 -17.82 -14.08 -10.43
C ILE A 210 -19.03 -14.42 -9.57
N ARG A 211 -19.17 -13.72 -8.44
CA ARG A 211 -20.42 -13.62 -7.68
C ARG A 211 -20.90 -12.18 -7.64
N GLU A 212 -22.03 -11.91 -8.29
CA GLU A 212 -22.75 -10.63 -8.18
C GLU A 212 -23.52 -10.58 -6.85
N ASP A 213 -23.84 -9.38 -6.35
CA ASP A 213 -24.48 -9.18 -5.04
C ASP A 213 -23.75 -9.78 -3.83
N TYR A 214 -22.44 -9.98 -3.96
CA TYR A 214 -21.55 -10.44 -2.89
C TYR A 214 -21.62 -9.52 -1.65
N LYS A 215 -21.71 -10.11 -0.46
CA LYS A 215 -21.73 -9.39 0.83
C LYS A 215 -20.49 -9.75 1.65
N PHE A 216 -19.41 -8.98 1.50
CA PHE A 216 -18.18 -9.17 2.29
C PHE A 216 -18.48 -9.21 3.80
N ASP A 217 -18.05 -10.28 4.47
CA ASP A 217 -18.19 -10.45 5.90
C ASP A 217 -16.95 -9.92 6.63
N MET A 218 -17.15 -8.78 7.30
CA MET A 218 -16.11 -8.12 8.10
C MET A 218 -15.70 -8.89 9.36
N LYS A 219 -16.51 -9.86 9.78
CA LYS A 219 -16.33 -10.64 11.01
C LYS A 219 -15.75 -12.02 10.76
N ALA A 220 -15.84 -12.53 9.54
CA ALA A 220 -15.26 -13.80 9.16
C ALA A 220 -13.73 -13.78 9.36
N LEU A 221 -13.19 -14.90 9.82
CA LEU A 221 -11.73 -15.06 9.90
C LEU A 221 -11.16 -15.20 8.49
N ASP A 222 -11.84 -15.96 7.64
CA ASP A 222 -11.58 -16.07 6.21
C ASP A 222 -12.89 -15.93 5.41
N ASP A 223 -13.19 -14.70 4.99
CA ASP A 223 -14.34 -14.37 4.13
C ASP A 223 -14.31 -15.16 2.81
N ASN A 224 -13.14 -15.50 2.26
CA ASN A 224 -13.08 -16.24 1.00
C ASN A 224 -13.53 -17.70 1.17
N ALA A 225 -13.13 -18.35 2.27
CA ALA A 225 -13.49 -19.74 2.55
C ALA A 225 -14.95 -19.88 3.03
N GLU A 226 -15.37 -19.00 3.93
CA GLU A 226 -16.64 -19.12 4.67
C GLU A 226 -17.84 -18.54 3.91
N ASN A 227 -17.65 -17.47 3.13
CA ASN A 227 -18.75 -16.72 2.55
C ASN A 227 -19.26 -17.33 1.24
N LYS A 228 -20.54 -17.73 1.21
CA LYS A 228 -21.24 -18.26 0.02
C LYS A 228 -22.31 -17.31 -0.55
N THR A 229 -22.36 -16.05 -0.09
CA THR A 229 -23.30 -15.06 -0.63
C THR A 229 -22.97 -14.67 -2.07
N GLY A 230 -23.99 -14.18 -2.78
CA GLY A 230 -23.89 -13.70 -4.14
C GLY A 230 -24.21 -14.76 -5.19
N ASP A 231 -24.64 -14.31 -6.36
CA ASP A 231 -25.07 -15.16 -7.46
C ASP A 231 -23.93 -15.42 -8.43
N ILE A 232 -23.64 -16.69 -8.69
CA ILE A 232 -22.58 -17.09 -9.62
C ILE A 232 -22.95 -16.67 -11.04
N LYS A 233 -22.02 -15.97 -11.70
CA LYS A 233 -22.11 -15.59 -13.12
C LYS A 233 -20.80 -15.88 -13.85
N TYR A 234 -20.91 -16.08 -15.16
CA TYR A 234 -19.80 -16.33 -16.06
C TYR A 234 -19.64 -15.16 -17.02
N ILE A 235 -18.49 -14.50 -16.97
CA ILE A 235 -18.16 -13.39 -17.87
C ILE A 235 -17.11 -13.82 -18.87
N LYS A 236 -17.42 -13.65 -20.16
CA LYS A 236 -16.43 -13.80 -21.24
C LYS A 236 -15.64 -12.51 -21.44
N ALA A 237 -14.34 -12.66 -21.57
CA ALA A 237 -13.36 -11.60 -21.81
C ALA A 237 -12.63 -11.87 -23.14
N ARG A 238 -13.08 -11.23 -24.22
CA ARG A 238 -12.57 -11.52 -25.58
C ARG A 238 -11.07 -11.29 -25.71
N LYS A 239 -10.54 -10.23 -25.09
CA LYS A 239 -9.12 -9.83 -25.17
C LYS A 239 -8.30 -10.29 -23.96
N GLY A 240 -8.92 -10.36 -22.79
CA GLY A 240 -8.32 -10.97 -21.61
C GLY A 240 -8.77 -10.32 -20.30
N VAL A 241 -8.04 -10.64 -19.24
CA VAL A 241 -8.32 -10.22 -17.87
C VAL A 241 -7.13 -9.45 -17.31
N ILE A 242 -7.40 -8.32 -16.66
CA ILE A 242 -6.41 -7.51 -15.94
C ILE A 242 -6.63 -7.66 -14.43
N LEU A 243 -5.63 -8.18 -13.74
CA LEU A 243 -5.61 -8.30 -12.29
C LEU A 243 -5.14 -6.97 -11.68
N ALA A 244 -6.02 -6.31 -10.92
CA ALA A 244 -5.75 -5.04 -10.24
C ALA A 244 -6.29 -5.06 -8.79
N SER A 245 -6.25 -6.23 -8.17
CA SER A 245 -6.90 -6.55 -6.89
C SER A 245 -6.13 -6.08 -5.64
N GLY A 246 -4.89 -5.64 -5.81
CA GLY A 246 -4.02 -5.22 -4.72
C GLY A 246 -3.36 -6.41 -3.99
N GLY A 247 -2.88 -6.14 -2.78
CA GLY A 247 -2.09 -7.07 -1.98
C GLY A 247 -2.91 -7.90 -0.98
N PHE A 248 -2.22 -8.54 -0.04
CA PHE A 248 -2.79 -9.54 0.88
C PHE A 248 -2.59 -9.23 2.37
N CYS A 249 -2.37 -7.97 2.76
CA CYS A 249 -2.13 -7.60 4.17
C CYS A 249 -3.27 -7.97 5.15
N ARG A 250 -4.50 -8.17 4.66
CA ARG A 250 -5.65 -8.59 5.49
C ARG A 250 -5.81 -10.10 5.58
N ASP A 251 -5.10 -10.86 4.75
CA ASP A 251 -5.12 -12.31 4.83
C ASP A 251 -4.17 -12.77 5.95
N THR A 252 -4.76 -13.19 7.06
CA THR A 252 -4.03 -13.61 8.25
C THR A 252 -3.32 -14.94 8.04
N PHE A 253 -3.87 -15.82 7.21
CA PHE A 253 -3.23 -17.08 6.83
C PHE A 253 -2.00 -16.81 5.95
N LEU A 254 -2.15 -16.12 4.83
CA LEU A 254 -1.04 -15.84 3.92
C LEU A 254 0.07 -15.07 4.62
N ARG A 255 -0.25 -14.01 5.38
CA ARG A 255 0.80 -13.24 6.07
C ARG A 255 1.56 -14.08 7.11
N SER A 256 0.88 -14.96 7.86
CA SER A 256 1.55 -15.79 8.88
C SER A 256 2.40 -16.91 8.25
N MET A 257 2.00 -17.42 7.09
CA MET A 257 2.82 -18.35 6.30
C MET A 257 4.07 -17.68 5.72
N GLN A 258 3.98 -16.40 5.40
CA GLN A 258 5.08 -15.62 4.82
C GLN A 258 6.06 -15.07 5.86
N ASP A 259 5.53 -14.59 6.99
CA ASP A 259 6.30 -14.09 8.12
C ASP A 259 5.62 -14.53 9.43
N PRO A 260 6.10 -15.62 10.06
CA PRO A 260 5.51 -16.16 11.28
C PRO A 260 5.73 -15.26 12.51
N SER A 261 6.53 -14.18 12.39
CA SER A 261 6.68 -13.20 13.47
C SER A 261 5.49 -12.24 13.58
N ILE A 262 4.63 -12.18 12.56
CA ILE A 262 3.43 -11.35 12.53
C ILE A 262 2.32 -12.00 13.38
N PRO A 263 1.86 -11.36 14.48
CA PRO A 263 0.73 -11.88 15.23
C PRO A 263 -0.57 -11.90 14.41
N LEU A 264 -1.46 -12.87 14.62
CA LEU A 264 -2.71 -13.01 13.86
C LEU A 264 -3.69 -11.84 14.10
N GLU A 265 -3.64 -11.25 15.28
CA GLU A 265 -4.43 -10.09 15.69
C GLU A 265 -3.79 -8.75 15.26
N CYS A 266 -2.61 -8.79 14.65
CA CYS A 266 -1.90 -7.59 14.21
C CYS A 266 -2.78 -6.74 13.28
N ASP A 267 -2.98 -5.49 13.66
CA ASP A 267 -3.72 -4.50 12.89
C ASP A 267 -2.97 -4.11 11.61
N THR A 268 -3.70 -3.64 10.63
CA THR A 268 -3.15 -3.21 9.35
C THR A 268 -3.83 -1.96 8.86
N THR A 269 -3.10 -1.14 8.11
CA THR A 269 -3.66 0.06 7.49
C THR A 269 -4.55 -0.24 6.28
N ASN A 270 -4.73 -1.52 5.93
CA ASN A 270 -5.38 -1.94 4.70
C ASN A 270 -6.90 -2.03 4.85
N GLN A 271 -7.59 -1.66 3.77
CA GLN A 271 -9.02 -1.89 3.62
C GLN A 271 -9.33 -3.40 3.74
N PRO A 272 -10.50 -3.78 4.29
CA PRO A 272 -10.80 -5.16 4.67
C PRO A 272 -10.66 -6.21 3.57
N GLY A 273 -10.97 -5.85 2.31
CA GLY A 273 -10.90 -6.76 1.18
C GLY A 273 -9.50 -7.01 0.60
N ALA A 274 -8.42 -6.51 1.19
CA ALA A 274 -7.04 -6.74 0.71
C ALA A 274 -6.51 -8.12 1.11
N THR A 275 -7.14 -9.18 0.60
CA THR A 275 -7.02 -10.57 1.06
C THR A 275 -6.34 -11.52 0.06
N GLY A 276 -5.81 -11.04 -1.05
CA GLY A 276 -4.89 -11.84 -1.88
C GLY A 276 -5.49 -13.02 -2.67
N GLU A 277 -6.80 -13.25 -2.67
CA GLU A 277 -7.40 -14.43 -3.31
C GLU A 277 -7.13 -14.50 -4.83
N VAL A 278 -7.05 -13.34 -5.49
CA VAL A 278 -6.71 -13.24 -6.91
C VAL A 278 -5.25 -13.65 -7.17
N ILE A 279 -4.34 -13.35 -6.24
CA ILE A 279 -2.95 -13.81 -6.32
C ILE A 279 -2.94 -15.34 -6.23
N MET A 280 -3.64 -15.91 -5.25
CA MET A 280 -3.71 -17.36 -5.04
C MET A 280 -4.26 -18.08 -6.28
N LYS A 281 -5.36 -17.58 -6.85
CA LYS A 281 -5.94 -18.12 -8.09
C LYS A 281 -4.99 -18.01 -9.28
N ALA A 282 -4.21 -16.94 -9.39
CA ALA A 282 -3.19 -16.84 -10.43
C ALA A 282 -2.03 -17.82 -10.21
N LEU A 283 -1.64 -18.10 -8.95
CA LEU A 283 -0.64 -19.12 -8.64
C LEU A 283 -1.11 -20.53 -9.01
N GLU A 284 -2.41 -20.82 -8.85
CA GLU A 284 -3.02 -22.09 -9.31
C GLU A 284 -2.88 -22.27 -10.83
N LEU A 285 -2.92 -21.18 -11.62
CA LEU A 285 -2.62 -21.20 -13.06
C LEU A 285 -1.13 -21.39 -13.38
N GLY A 286 -0.28 -21.46 -12.36
CA GLY A 286 1.16 -21.50 -12.48
C GLY A 286 1.80 -20.14 -12.71
N ALA A 287 1.17 -19.02 -12.32
CA ALA A 287 1.86 -17.73 -12.30
C ALA A 287 3.08 -17.75 -11.36
N VAL A 288 4.16 -17.04 -11.73
CA VAL A 288 5.40 -17.00 -10.92
C VAL A 288 5.19 -16.10 -9.70
N PRO A 289 5.28 -16.64 -8.46
CA PRO A 289 5.34 -15.81 -7.26
C PRO A 289 6.71 -15.15 -7.16
N VAL A 290 6.73 -13.88 -6.74
CA VAL A 290 7.95 -13.12 -6.49
C VAL A 290 7.85 -12.49 -5.13
N GLN A 291 8.86 -12.72 -4.28
CA GLN A 291 9.06 -11.99 -3.02
C GLN A 291 7.85 -12.00 -2.07
N MET A 292 7.04 -13.06 -2.09
CA MET A 292 5.82 -13.16 -1.26
C MET A 292 6.07 -12.94 0.24
N SER A 293 7.25 -13.31 0.74
CA SER A 293 7.64 -13.11 2.14
C SER A 293 7.89 -11.65 2.54
N TRP A 294 7.99 -10.73 1.57
CA TRP A 294 8.29 -9.33 1.83
C TRP A 294 7.01 -8.54 2.10
N ILE A 295 6.73 -8.35 3.39
CA ILE A 295 5.62 -7.57 3.92
C ILE A 295 6.18 -6.35 4.66
N GLN A 296 5.67 -5.17 4.35
CA GLN A 296 6.14 -3.90 4.90
C GLN A 296 5.29 -3.42 6.06
N TRP A 297 6.00 -2.94 7.08
CA TRP A 297 5.49 -2.17 8.20
C TRP A 297 5.59 -0.66 7.92
N GLY A 298 4.55 0.08 8.31
CA GLY A 298 4.51 1.54 8.30
C GLY A 298 4.79 2.10 9.69
N PRO A 299 5.88 2.85 9.92
CA PRO A 299 6.32 3.30 11.25
C PRO A 299 5.53 4.46 11.88
N TRP A 300 4.54 5.01 11.18
CA TRP A 300 3.88 6.28 11.55
C TRP A 300 2.61 6.12 12.36
N ALA A 301 2.09 4.91 12.54
CA ALA A 301 0.79 4.70 13.16
C ALA A 301 0.84 4.87 14.68
N SER A 302 -0.33 4.90 15.31
CA SER A 302 -0.47 4.88 16.76
C SER A 302 -1.16 3.59 17.23
N PRO A 303 -0.78 3.05 18.41
CA PRO A 303 -1.48 1.93 19.03
C PRO A 303 -2.90 2.31 19.51
N ASP A 304 -3.22 3.61 19.54
CA ASP A 304 -4.45 4.15 20.14
C ASP A 304 -5.58 4.34 19.12
N GLU A 305 -5.36 3.90 17.89
CA GLU A 305 -6.33 3.94 16.81
C GLU A 305 -6.22 2.69 15.93
N LYS A 306 -7.24 2.42 15.12
CA LYS A 306 -7.27 1.29 14.19
C LYS A 306 -6.97 1.73 12.76
N GLY A 307 -6.45 0.81 11.95
CA GLY A 307 -6.16 1.07 10.55
C GLY A 307 -5.06 2.12 10.35
N PHE A 308 -5.18 2.89 9.27
CA PHE A 308 -4.26 3.99 8.99
C PHE A 308 -4.38 5.10 10.03
N GLY A 309 -5.60 5.50 10.44
CA GLY A 309 -5.79 6.47 11.51
C GLY A 309 -5.32 7.91 11.20
N THR A 310 -5.57 8.83 12.12
CA THR A 310 -5.22 10.26 11.98
C THR A 310 -3.78 10.55 12.40
N ALA A 311 -3.22 9.79 13.34
CA ALA A 311 -1.84 9.97 13.80
C ALA A 311 -0.84 9.74 12.67
N SER A 312 -1.13 8.81 11.76
CA SER A 312 -0.27 8.50 10.62
C SER A 312 0.03 9.73 9.75
N ASN A 313 -1.00 10.47 9.34
CA ASN A 313 -0.81 11.67 8.52
C ASN A 313 -0.13 12.79 9.31
N PHE A 314 -0.48 12.96 10.59
CA PHE A 314 0.20 13.91 11.47
C PHE A 314 1.69 13.58 11.58
N ASN A 315 2.05 12.32 11.82
CA ASN A 315 3.43 11.90 12.01
C ASN A 315 4.27 12.03 10.74
N ILE A 316 3.72 11.62 9.58
CA ILE A 316 4.42 11.73 8.29
C ILE A 316 4.77 13.19 7.98
N ASN A 317 3.84 14.12 8.23
CA ASN A 317 3.97 15.50 7.80
C ASN A 317 4.63 16.42 8.84
N ALA A 318 4.38 16.18 10.14
CA ALA A 318 4.87 17.02 11.24
C ALA A 318 6.02 16.35 12.00
N THR A 319 5.74 15.32 12.81
CA THR A 319 6.71 14.81 13.81
C THR A 319 7.95 14.19 13.18
N PHE A 320 7.83 13.38 12.13
CA PHE A 320 8.99 12.78 11.49
C PHE A 320 9.80 13.79 10.67
N ARG A 321 9.13 14.73 10.02
CA ARG A 321 9.79 15.74 9.20
C ARG A 321 10.52 16.77 10.06
N TYR A 322 9.81 17.41 10.96
CA TYR A 322 10.29 18.58 11.69
C TYR A 322 10.67 18.28 13.15
N GLY A 323 10.17 17.18 13.71
CA GLY A 323 10.35 16.80 15.11
C GLY A 323 11.31 15.62 15.35
N ILE A 324 11.12 14.93 16.47
CA ILE A 324 11.95 13.80 16.93
C ILE A 324 11.08 12.63 17.38
N THR A 325 11.66 11.43 17.46
CA THR A 325 11.04 10.28 18.11
C THR A 325 11.94 9.79 19.24
N VAL A 326 11.38 9.62 20.44
CA VAL A 326 12.13 9.25 21.64
C VAL A 326 11.61 7.98 22.29
N ASP A 327 12.53 7.21 22.87
CA ASP A 327 12.20 6.10 23.77
C ASP A 327 11.73 6.64 25.13
N THR A 328 10.56 6.18 25.59
CA THR A 328 9.97 6.59 26.86
C THR A 328 10.80 6.19 28.08
N LYS A 329 11.62 5.14 28.02
CA LYS A 329 12.47 4.71 29.14
C LYS A 329 13.71 5.59 29.32
N THR A 330 14.29 6.04 28.21
CA THR A 330 15.59 6.73 28.22
C THR A 330 15.49 8.23 27.93
N GLY A 331 14.41 8.68 27.31
CA GLY A 331 14.26 10.06 26.83
C GLY A 331 15.14 10.40 25.62
N LYS A 332 15.77 9.40 24.99
CA LYS A 332 16.73 9.56 23.89
C LYS A 332 16.10 9.20 22.54
N ARG A 333 16.61 9.84 21.49
CA ARG A 333 16.37 9.40 20.11
C ARG A 333 17.07 8.05 19.86
N PHE A 334 16.56 7.30 18.88
CA PHE A 334 17.08 5.96 18.54
C PHE A 334 17.08 5.67 17.05
N MET A 335 16.63 6.61 16.21
CA MET A 335 16.55 6.42 14.77
C MET A 335 16.61 7.74 14.01
N ASN A 336 16.93 7.64 12.72
CA ASN A 336 16.66 8.70 11.75
C ASN A 336 15.19 8.69 11.37
N GLU A 337 14.45 9.72 11.78
CA GLU A 337 13.00 9.83 11.59
C GLU A 337 12.58 9.97 10.11
N LEU A 338 13.52 10.23 9.20
CA LEU A 338 13.34 10.29 7.74
C LEU A 338 14.07 9.16 6.98
N ALA A 339 14.58 8.14 7.68
CA ALA A 339 15.05 6.91 7.03
C ALA A 339 13.90 6.16 6.32
N ASP A 340 14.25 5.11 5.57
CA ASP A 340 13.24 4.27 4.95
C ASP A 340 12.36 3.57 6.01
N ARG A 341 11.25 3.00 5.54
CA ARG A 341 10.21 2.44 6.41
C ARG A 341 10.69 1.24 7.21
N ARG A 342 11.57 0.42 6.63
CA ARG A 342 12.07 -0.80 7.27
C ARG A 342 13.00 -0.44 8.40
N VAL A 343 13.98 0.44 8.14
CA VAL A 343 14.93 0.91 9.18
C VAL A 343 14.18 1.48 10.38
N ARG A 344 13.21 2.37 10.15
CA ARG A 344 12.41 2.94 11.24
C ARG A 344 11.56 1.91 11.97
N SER A 345 10.88 1.02 11.24
CA SER A 345 10.01 0.03 11.88
C SER A 345 10.79 -0.95 12.75
N LEU A 346 11.96 -1.41 12.29
CA LEU A 346 12.84 -2.29 13.07
C LEU A 346 13.34 -1.60 14.34
N ALA A 347 13.83 -0.37 14.22
CA ALA A 347 14.27 0.41 15.38
C ALA A 347 13.14 0.64 16.40
N MET A 348 11.91 0.85 15.92
CA MET A 348 10.74 0.96 16.80
C MET A 348 10.39 -0.36 17.47
N PHE A 349 10.47 -1.50 16.76
CA PHE A 349 10.23 -2.81 17.38
C PHE A 349 11.21 -3.12 18.51
N ASP A 350 12.48 -2.75 18.34
CA ASP A 350 13.51 -2.92 19.37
C ASP A 350 13.17 -2.10 20.64
N VAL A 351 12.69 -0.86 20.47
CA VAL A 351 12.27 0.02 21.59
C VAL A 351 10.98 -0.46 22.25
N ILE A 352 10.00 -0.92 21.46
CA ILE A 352 8.70 -1.40 21.95
C ILE A 352 8.88 -2.67 22.79
N GLY A 353 9.69 -3.60 22.30
CA GLY A 353 10.00 -4.85 23.00
C GLY A 353 8.75 -5.62 23.44
N LYS A 354 8.91 -6.44 24.48
CA LYS A 354 7.81 -7.27 25.04
C LYS A 354 6.92 -6.50 26.02
N ASP A 355 7.39 -5.39 26.55
CA ASP A 355 6.68 -4.59 27.54
C ASP A 355 5.86 -3.44 26.93
N GLN A 356 5.72 -3.42 25.61
CA GLN A 356 4.89 -2.45 24.87
C GLN A 356 5.30 -1.00 25.14
N ASN A 357 6.61 -0.75 25.20
CA ASN A 357 7.20 0.55 25.43
C ASN A 357 7.13 1.44 24.17
N TYR A 358 5.93 1.94 23.86
CA TYR A 358 5.69 2.71 22.64
C TYR A 358 6.46 4.03 22.64
N PRO A 359 7.34 4.29 21.64
CA PRO A 359 8.06 5.55 21.54
C PRO A 359 7.13 6.74 21.30
N ILE A 360 7.55 7.94 21.67
CA ILE A 360 6.77 9.17 21.48
C ILE A 360 7.35 9.97 20.33
N ASN A 361 6.49 10.27 19.35
CA ASN A 361 6.78 11.22 18.28
C ASN A 361 6.43 12.63 18.77
N ILE A 362 7.38 13.55 18.70
CA ILE A 362 7.30 14.88 19.29
C ILE A 362 7.58 15.94 18.23
N CYS A 363 6.76 16.97 18.15
CA CYS A 363 7.07 18.21 17.44
C CYS A 363 6.55 19.43 18.20
N ASP A 364 6.74 20.62 17.64
CA ASP A 364 6.29 21.87 18.22
C ASP A 364 5.32 22.62 17.29
N GLN A 365 4.87 23.81 17.69
CA GLN A 365 3.91 24.59 16.91
C GLN A 365 4.44 25.00 15.54
N ALA A 366 5.75 25.30 15.41
CA ALA A 366 6.33 25.70 14.14
C ALA A 366 6.27 24.54 13.12
N ALA A 367 6.34 23.29 13.57
CA ALA A 367 6.10 22.13 12.72
C ALA A 367 4.62 22.02 12.28
N VAL A 368 3.68 22.28 13.19
CA VAL A 368 2.24 22.26 12.90
C VAL A 368 1.86 23.33 11.87
N ASP A 369 2.45 24.51 11.96
CA ASP A 369 2.19 25.62 11.04
C ASP A 369 2.69 25.34 9.60
N LYS A 370 3.54 24.33 9.42
CA LYS A 370 4.06 23.89 8.11
C LYS A 370 3.17 22.86 7.41
N ILE A 371 2.14 22.32 8.08
CA ILE A 371 1.30 21.26 7.52
C ILE A 371 -0.14 21.72 7.31
N ILE A 372 -0.91 20.92 6.56
CA ILE A 372 -2.32 21.23 6.28
C ILE A 372 -3.10 21.27 7.61
N PRO A 373 -3.78 22.39 7.96
CA PRO A 373 -4.41 22.55 9.27
C PRO A 373 -5.40 21.44 9.64
N ASP A 374 -6.13 20.92 8.65
CA ASP A 374 -7.12 19.85 8.83
C ASP A 374 -6.49 18.53 9.33
N LEU A 375 -5.23 18.25 8.98
CA LEU A 375 -4.53 17.06 9.49
C LEU A 375 -4.31 17.15 11.00
N THR A 376 -3.89 18.32 11.48
CA THR A 376 -3.70 18.58 12.92
C THR A 376 -5.03 18.60 13.65
N ALA A 377 -6.04 19.29 13.10
CA ALA A 377 -7.36 19.39 13.72
C ALA A 377 -7.99 18.00 13.93
N LYS A 378 -7.95 17.13 12.92
CA LYS A 378 -8.46 15.75 13.02
C LYS A 378 -7.70 14.91 14.04
N ALA A 379 -6.37 15.02 14.06
CA ALA A 379 -5.54 14.26 14.99
C ALA A 379 -5.78 14.68 16.45
N LEU A 380 -5.90 15.98 16.72
CA LEU A 380 -6.25 16.50 18.05
C LEU A 380 -7.67 16.12 18.45
N ALA A 381 -8.65 16.24 17.55
CA ALA A 381 -10.04 15.90 17.82
C ALA A 381 -10.24 14.41 18.16
N SER A 382 -9.41 13.52 17.58
CA SER A 382 -9.43 12.09 17.91
C SER A 382 -8.76 11.76 19.26
N GLY A 383 -8.04 12.71 19.87
CA GLY A 383 -7.30 12.51 21.12
C GLY A 383 -6.00 11.71 21.00
N VAL A 384 -5.66 11.21 19.81
CA VAL A 384 -4.44 10.41 19.55
C VAL A 384 -3.16 11.26 19.57
N VAL A 385 -3.28 12.53 19.19
CA VAL A 385 -2.24 13.55 19.36
C VAL A 385 -2.64 14.43 20.54
N LYS A 386 -1.70 14.65 21.45
CA LYS A 386 -1.90 15.50 22.63
C LYS A 386 -1.04 16.75 22.53
N LYS A 387 -1.55 17.85 23.07
CA LYS A 387 -0.94 19.17 23.09
C LYS A 387 -0.48 19.51 24.51
N PHE A 388 0.72 20.08 24.65
CA PHE A 388 1.36 20.40 25.93
C PHE A 388 1.96 21.80 25.88
N ASN A 389 1.97 22.52 26.99
CA ASN A 389 2.56 23.85 27.08
C ASN A 389 4.06 23.80 27.45
N THR A 390 4.53 22.67 27.98
CA THR A 390 5.94 22.47 28.33
C THR A 390 6.41 21.05 28.00
N LEU A 391 7.73 20.87 27.85
CA LEU A 391 8.33 19.54 27.75
C LEU A 391 8.17 18.74 29.05
N ASP A 392 8.07 19.40 30.21
CA ASP A 392 7.82 18.77 31.50
C ASP A 392 6.42 18.13 31.55
N GLU A 393 5.39 18.84 31.08
CA GLU A 393 4.03 18.29 30.95
C GLU A 393 3.99 17.09 29.98
N LEU A 394 4.66 17.21 28.82
CA LEU A 394 4.75 16.12 27.84
C LEU A 394 5.47 14.91 28.46
N ALA A 395 6.62 15.14 29.09
CA ALA A 395 7.41 14.08 29.71
C ALA A 395 6.62 13.38 30.82
N ALA A 396 5.93 14.12 31.68
CA ALA A 396 5.08 13.56 32.73
C ALA A 396 3.95 12.70 32.13
N ALA A 397 3.27 13.20 31.09
CA ALA A 397 2.16 12.50 30.45
C ALA A 397 2.55 11.15 29.83
N TYR A 398 3.78 11.03 29.34
CA TYR A 398 4.30 9.81 28.71
C TYR A 398 5.37 9.08 29.53
N LYS A 399 5.57 9.48 30.80
CA LYS A 399 6.55 8.90 31.73
C LYS A 399 7.99 8.90 31.20
N ILE A 400 8.38 9.96 30.50
CA ILE A 400 9.73 10.15 29.95
C ILE A 400 10.63 10.81 31.01
N PRO A 401 11.90 10.41 31.17
CA PRO A 401 12.86 11.14 31.99
C PRO A 401 13.06 12.57 31.46
N VAL A 402 12.44 13.55 32.11
CA VAL A 402 12.39 14.95 31.61
C VAL A 402 13.76 15.58 31.40
N ALA A 403 14.73 15.26 32.26
CA ALA A 403 16.09 15.77 32.14
C ALA A 403 16.79 15.26 30.88
N GLU A 404 16.64 13.98 30.55
CA GLU A 404 17.20 13.40 29.32
C GLU A 404 16.43 13.85 28.08
N LEU A 405 15.11 14.03 28.17
CA LEU A 405 14.33 14.59 27.07
C LEU A 405 14.80 16.00 26.70
N LYS A 406 15.02 16.87 27.69
CA LYS A 406 15.52 18.24 27.46
C LYS A 406 16.88 18.25 26.77
N LYS A 407 17.82 17.39 27.22
CA LYS A 407 19.13 17.22 26.55
C LYS A 407 18.98 16.74 25.10
N THR A 408 18.10 15.77 24.86
CA THR A 408 17.83 15.26 23.51
C THR A 408 17.27 16.34 22.59
N VAL A 409 16.32 17.14 23.09
CA VAL A 409 15.74 18.26 22.34
C VAL A 409 16.79 19.34 22.04
N GLU A 410 17.62 19.70 23.02
CA GLU A 410 18.71 20.66 22.85
C GLU A 410 19.71 20.19 21.78
N ALA A 411 20.15 18.93 21.86
CA ALA A 411 21.06 18.34 20.88
C ALA A 411 20.46 18.36 19.46
N TYR A 412 19.20 17.92 19.31
CA TYR A 412 18.51 17.96 18.02
C TYR A 412 18.41 19.38 17.44
N ASN A 413 18.05 20.36 18.28
CA ASN A 413 17.97 21.76 17.84
C ASN A 413 19.34 22.29 17.41
N GLY A 414 20.41 21.87 18.09
CA GLY A 414 21.79 22.13 17.68
C GLY A 414 22.12 21.57 16.29
N TYR A 415 21.67 20.34 15.98
CA TYR A 415 21.85 19.74 14.66
C TYR A 415 21.11 20.50 13.56
N VAL A 416 19.89 21.00 13.84
CA VAL A 416 19.14 21.84 12.90
C VAL A 416 19.90 23.13 12.60
N THR A 417 20.42 23.80 13.63
CA THR A 417 21.24 25.02 13.48
C THR A 417 22.51 24.74 12.67
N ALA A 418 23.20 23.64 12.98
CA ALA A 418 24.41 23.20 12.28
C ALA A 418 24.14 22.64 10.88
N LYS A 419 22.86 22.47 10.49
CA LYS A 419 22.41 21.83 9.25
C LYS A 419 22.98 20.43 9.03
N LYS A 420 23.30 19.72 10.12
CA LYS A 420 23.86 18.36 10.10
C LYS A 420 23.49 17.60 11.36
N ASP A 421 22.67 16.56 11.21
CA ASP A 421 22.42 15.58 12.27
C ASP A 421 23.58 14.59 12.32
N THR A 422 24.47 14.77 13.29
CA THR A 422 25.62 13.88 13.49
C THR A 422 25.27 12.62 14.27
N GLU A 423 24.08 12.55 14.87
CA GLU A 423 23.64 11.43 15.70
C GLU A 423 23.06 10.31 14.84
N PHE A 424 22.10 10.64 13.96
CA PHE A 424 21.41 9.65 13.13
C PHE A 424 21.40 9.98 11.63
N GLY A 425 21.98 11.11 11.22
CA GLY A 425 22.03 11.50 9.81
C GLY A 425 20.66 11.89 9.23
N LYS A 426 19.71 12.36 10.05
CA LYS A 426 18.47 12.97 9.54
C LYS A 426 18.82 14.18 8.65
N PRO A 427 18.21 14.33 7.47
CA PRO A 427 18.50 15.44 6.55
C PRO A 427 17.87 16.77 7.04
N VAL A 428 18.40 17.30 8.14
CA VAL A 428 17.89 18.49 8.83
C VAL A 428 18.03 19.77 8.01
N GLN A 429 18.84 19.79 6.95
CA GLN A 429 18.87 20.90 5.98
C GLN A 429 17.52 21.14 5.28
N GLY A 430 16.67 20.11 5.17
CA GLY A 430 15.36 20.16 4.54
C GLY A 430 14.20 20.57 5.47
N VAL A 431 14.48 20.91 6.73
CA VAL A 431 13.46 21.25 7.74
C VAL A 431 13.22 22.75 7.89
N GLU A 432 13.85 23.58 7.05
CA GLU A 432 13.64 25.05 7.00
C GLU A 432 13.89 25.73 8.36
N GLY A 433 14.85 25.23 9.15
CA GLY A 433 15.20 25.77 10.47
C GLY A 433 14.18 25.46 11.57
N VAL A 434 13.14 24.65 11.29
CA VAL A 434 12.16 24.25 12.30
C VAL A 434 12.83 23.35 13.35
N GLN A 435 12.67 23.74 14.60
CA GLN A 435 13.22 23.09 15.79
C GLN A 435 12.08 22.48 16.62
N VAL A 436 12.42 21.81 17.73
CA VAL A 436 11.48 21.48 18.80
C VAL A 436 11.81 22.40 19.97
N SER A 437 11.31 23.63 19.95
CA SER A 437 11.77 24.66 20.91
C SER A 437 10.66 25.53 21.48
N LYS A 438 9.54 25.68 20.77
CA LYS A 438 8.49 26.64 21.15
C LYS A 438 7.19 25.92 21.45
N PRO A 439 6.56 26.17 22.61
CA PRO A 439 5.24 25.63 22.85
C PRO A 439 4.23 26.25 21.87
N PRO A 440 3.08 25.59 21.65
CA PRO A 440 2.74 24.27 22.18
C PRO A 440 3.56 23.12 21.60
N PHE A 441 3.86 22.11 22.42
CA PHE A 441 4.44 20.84 22.00
C PHE A 441 3.35 19.82 21.72
N TYR A 442 3.60 18.93 20.77
CA TYR A 442 2.67 17.88 20.37
C TYR A 442 3.32 16.52 20.52
N GLY A 443 2.60 15.58 21.13
CA GLY A 443 3.08 14.22 21.38
C GLY A 443 2.08 13.16 20.90
N THR A 444 2.57 12.05 20.37
CA THR A 444 1.76 10.88 20.03
C THR A 444 2.57 9.59 20.14
N ARG A 445 1.92 8.50 20.56
CA ARG A 445 2.56 7.18 20.63
C ARG A 445 2.75 6.62 19.23
N GLY A 446 3.95 6.09 18.96
CA GLY A 446 4.30 5.46 17.69
C GLY A 446 4.26 3.94 17.76
N VAL A 447 3.74 3.30 16.72
CA VAL A 447 3.85 1.86 16.50
C VAL A 447 3.93 1.55 14.99
N PRO A 448 4.74 0.58 14.56
CA PRO A 448 4.64 0.08 13.20
C PRO A 448 3.34 -0.73 12.98
N LYS A 449 2.66 -0.55 11.83
CA LYS A 449 1.53 -1.38 11.41
C LYS A 449 1.73 -1.99 10.02
N LEU A 450 1.19 -3.18 9.78
CA LEU A 450 1.25 -3.81 8.46
C LEU A 450 0.61 -2.90 7.41
N HIS A 451 1.29 -2.71 6.29
CA HIS A 451 0.94 -1.65 5.35
C HIS A 451 0.90 -2.09 3.89
N TYR A 452 1.87 -2.88 3.42
CA TYR A 452 1.98 -3.22 2.01
C TYR A 452 2.68 -4.56 1.81
N THR A 453 2.29 -5.32 0.79
CA THR A 453 2.96 -6.56 0.38
C THR A 453 3.76 -6.28 -0.88
N MET A 454 5.09 -6.34 -0.81
CA MET A 454 5.97 -6.09 -1.95
C MET A 454 6.02 -7.27 -2.92
N GLY A 455 5.71 -8.46 -2.39
CA GLY A 455 5.56 -9.66 -3.18
C GLY A 455 4.20 -9.77 -3.87
N GLY A 456 4.19 -10.58 -4.93
CA GLY A 456 3.03 -10.80 -5.78
C GLY A 456 3.41 -11.55 -7.04
N LEU A 457 2.68 -11.30 -8.12
CA LEU A 457 2.87 -11.95 -9.42
C LEU A 457 4.02 -11.33 -10.22
N LYS A 458 4.86 -12.15 -10.86
CA LYS A 458 5.81 -11.67 -11.85
C LYS A 458 5.08 -11.19 -13.10
N ILE A 459 5.41 -9.96 -13.52
CA ILE A 459 5.04 -9.44 -14.84
C ILE A 459 6.28 -9.07 -15.65
N ASN A 460 6.14 -9.03 -16.98
CA ASN A 460 7.08 -8.34 -17.87
C ASN A 460 6.78 -6.83 -18.00
N ASP A 461 7.55 -6.15 -18.83
CA ASP A 461 7.42 -4.72 -19.15
C ASP A 461 6.12 -4.36 -19.91
N LYS A 462 5.36 -5.36 -20.36
CA LYS A 462 4.03 -5.23 -20.99
C LYS A 462 2.88 -5.61 -20.05
N ALA A 463 3.15 -5.70 -18.75
CA ALA A 463 2.19 -6.09 -17.71
C ALA A 463 1.61 -7.51 -17.84
N GLN A 464 2.22 -8.39 -18.65
CA GLN A 464 1.75 -9.77 -18.82
C GLN A 464 2.25 -10.67 -17.70
N VAL A 465 1.38 -11.49 -17.13
CA VAL A 465 1.72 -12.41 -16.04
C VAL A 465 2.59 -13.54 -16.58
N ILE A 466 3.71 -13.84 -15.91
CA ILE A 466 4.67 -14.86 -16.35
C ILE A 466 4.34 -16.22 -15.73
N CYS A 467 4.33 -17.27 -16.57
CA CYS A 467 4.10 -18.64 -16.17
C CYS A 467 5.39 -19.32 -15.66
N THR A 468 5.29 -20.05 -14.56
CA THR A 468 6.36 -20.86 -13.95
C THR A 468 6.78 -22.01 -14.86
N LYS A 469 5.84 -22.63 -15.58
CA LYS A 469 6.10 -23.79 -16.45
C LYS A 469 6.76 -23.38 -17.75
N THR A 470 6.17 -22.42 -18.47
CA THR A 470 6.64 -22.04 -19.82
C THR A 470 7.70 -20.93 -19.82
N LYS A 471 7.86 -20.21 -18.70
CA LYS A 471 8.66 -18.99 -18.59
C LYS A 471 8.23 -17.88 -19.56
N LYS A 472 7.04 -17.99 -20.14
CA LYS A 472 6.42 -17.06 -21.08
C LYS A 472 5.15 -16.46 -20.46
N PRO A 473 4.61 -15.38 -21.04
CA PRO A 473 3.30 -14.85 -20.67
C PRO A 473 2.20 -15.93 -20.63
N ILE A 474 1.34 -15.89 -19.61
CA ILE A 474 0.05 -16.59 -19.63
C ILE A 474 -0.86 -15.83 -20.60
N PRO A 475 -1.30 -16.42 -21.73
CA PRO A 475 -2.05 -15.69 -22.74
C PRO A 475 -3.38 -15.15 -22.17
N GLY A 476 -3.69 -13.89 -22.46
CA GLY A 476 -4.92 -13.25 -21.98
C GLY A 476 -4.90 -12.82 -20.51
N LEU A 477 -3.76 -12.91 -19.80
CA LEU A 477 -3.65 -12.55 -18.39
C LEU A 477 -2.61 -11.44 -18.14
N PHE A 478 -3.08 -10.32 -17.59
CA PHE A 478 -2.27 -9.14 -17.28
C PHE A 478 -2.42 -8.77 -15.80
N ALA A 479 -1.46 -8.05 -15.22
CA ALA A 479 -1.55 -7.62 -13.83
C ALA A 479 -0.89 -6.26 -13.57
N ALA A 480 -1.50 -5.46 -12.70
CA ALA A 480 -1.08 -4.09 -12.41
C ALA A 480 -1.26 -3.72 -10.92
N GLY A 481 -0.28 -2.99 -10.38
CA GLY A 481 -0.30 -2.46 -9.01
C GLY A 481 0.05 -3.50 -7.95
N GLY A 482 -0.52 -3.37 -6.74
CA GLY A 482 -0.11 -4.15 -5.55
C GLY A 482 -0.36 -5.67 -5.60
N VAL A 483 -0.87 -6.18 -6.71
CA VAL A 483 -0.93 -7.63 -7.01
C VAL A 483 0.40 -8.14 -7.59
N ASN A 484 1.25 -7.24 -8.09
CA ASN A 484 2.53 -7.52 -8.73
C ASN A 484 3.66 -7.62 -7.70
N GLY A 485 4.63 -8.50 -7.97
CA GLY A 485 5.83 -8.67 -7.16
C GLY A 485 7.11 -8.16 -7.83
N GLY A 486 8.12 -7.84 -7.01
CA GLY A 486 9.48 -7.55 -7.47
C GLY A 486 9.81 -6.08 -7.72
N ILE A 487 8.82 -5.20 -7.83
CA ILE A 487 9.06 -3.77 -8.11
C ILE A 487 9.76 -3.08 -6.93
N HIS A 488 9.31 -3.36 -5.71
CA HIS A 488 9.73 -2.63 -4.52
C HIS A 488 10.85 -3.30 -3.71
N GLY A 489 11.25 -4.52 -4.09
CA GLY A 489 12.25 -5.30 -3.36
C GLY A 489 11.87 -5.47 -1.88
N ALA A 490 12.85 -5.32 -1.00
CA ALA A 490 12.69 -5.49 0.44
C ALA A 490 11.90 -4.37 1.16
N SER A 491 11.79 -3.17 0.58
CA SER A 491 11.08 -2.05 1.19
C SER A 491 10.63 -1.06 0.13
N ARG A 492 9.31 -0.86 0.07
CA ARG A 492 8.72 0.18 -0.76
C ARG A 492 8.98 1.57 -0.18
N LEU A 493 9.45 2.50 -1.02
CA LEU A 493 9.53 3.92 -0.65
C LEU A 493 8.14 4.57 -0.56
N GLY A 494 8.05 5.62 0.26
CA GLY A 494 6.90 6.52 0.25
C GLY A 494 6.61 6.99 -1.18
N SER A 495 5.35 7.28 -1.49
CA SER A 495 4.87 7.75 -2.79
C SER A 495 5.15 6.92 -4.05
N CYS A 496 5.91 5.84 -3.98
CA CYS A 496 6.27 4.99 -5.12
C CYS A 496 5.25 3.88 -5.47
N SER A 497 4.23 3.61 -4.65
CA SER A 497 3.14 2.67 -5.04
C SER A 497 2.17 3.28 -6.04
N ILE A 498 1.94 4.61 -5.99
CA ILE A 498 1.04 5.28 -6.93
C ILE A 498 1.56 5.19 -8.37
N PRO A 499 2.82 5.55 -8.68
CA PRO A 499 3.33 5.42 -10.05
C PRO A 499 3.37 3.96 -10.50
N ASP A 500 3.71 2.99 -9.63
CA ASP A 500 3.59 1.56 -9.94
C ASP A 500 2.17 1.21 -10.41
N CYS A 501 1.16 1.48 -9.57
CA CYS A 501 -0.22 1.17 -9.91
C CYS A 501 -0.68 1.86 -11.20
N LEU A 502 -0.49 3.18 -11.32
CA LEU A 502 -1.00 3.94 -12.47
C LEU A 502 -0.25 3.59 -13.77
N VAL A 503 1.08 3.49 -13.73
CA VAL A 503 1.88 3.17 -14.92
C VAL A 503 1.56 1.76 -15.39
N PHE A 504 1.58 0.75 -14.51
CA PHE A 504 1.27 -0.60 -14.96
C PHE A 504 -0.21 -0.79 -15.31
N GLY A 505 -1.11 0.01 -14.75
CA GLY A 505 -2.50 0.09 -15.23
C GLY A 505 -2.56 0.58 -16.67
N ILE A 506 -1.89 1.69 -17.00
CA ILE A 506 -1.79 2.20 -18.38
C ILE A 506 -1.17 1.15 -19.31
N VAL A 507 -0.03 0.57 -18.93
CA VAL A 507 0.67 -0.45 -19.71
C VAL A 507 -0.24 -1.66 -19.98
N ALA A 508 -0.97 -2.14 -18.97
CA ALA A 508 -1.91 -3.25 -19.15
C ALA A 508 -3.04 -2.89 -20.12
N GLY A 509 -3.64 -1.70 -19.99
CA GLY A 509 -4.69 -1.23 -20.91
C GLY A 509 -4.20 -1.02 -22.34
N GLU A 510 -2.93 -0.66 -22.53
CA GLU A 510 -2.31 -0.51 -23.84
C GLU A 510 -2.01 -1.85 -24.53
N ASN A 511 -1.66 -2.88 -23.76
CA ASN A 511 -1.14 -4.14 -24.30
C ASN A 511 -2.17 -5.28 -24.34
N ILE A 512 -3.39 -5.07 -23.82
CA ILE A 512 -4.49 -6.05 -23.84
C ILE A 512 -5.25 -6.11 -25.17
#